data_AF-A0A0N0V228-F1
#
_entry.id   AF-A0A0N0V228-F1
#
_cell.length_a   1.000
_cell.length_b   1.000
_cell.length_c   1.000
_cell.angle_alpha   90.00
_cell.angle_beta   90.00
_cell.angle_gamma   90.00
#
_symmetry.space_group_name_H-M   'P 1'
#
loop_
_entity.id
_entity.type
_entity.pdbx_description
1 polymer ?
#
loop_
_entity_poly.entity_id
_entity_poly.type
_entity_poly.pdbx_seq_one_letter_code
_entity_poly.pdbx_strand_id
1 'polypeptide(L)'
;MLYSVIDDRSGVAYQEYRCVYGEDTESALRFLFNAMSAKKNKNVPFQGIPDMIYMDKGPISKSQVFHNVMKFLNITVKLHQKGNSRAKNMVRYF
;
A
#
# COMPACT_ATOMS: atom_id res chain seq x y z
N MET A 1 14.23 -1.10 5.88
CA MET A 1 13.54 -1.20 4.59
C MET A 1 12.58 -0.04 4.43
N LEU A 2 12.54 0.57 3.24
CA LEU A 2 11.65 1.68 2.92
C LEU A 2 10.35 1.11 2.32
N TYR A 3 9.23 1.43 2.95
CA TYR A 3 7.89 1.18 2.40
C TYR A 3 7.37 2.46 1.78
N SER A 4 6.77 2.36 0.59
CA SER A 4 6.26 3.52 -0.15
C SER A 4 4.96 3.19 -0.86
N VAL A 5 4.05 4.17 -0.88
CA VAL A 5 2.81 4.14 -1.65
C VAL A 5 2.61 5.49 -2.33
N ILE A 6 2.09 5.49 -3.54
CA ILE A 6 1.77 6.70 -4.31
C ILE A 6 0.29 6.66 -4.66
N ASP A 7 -0.43 7.72 -4.33
CA ASP A 7 -1.80 7.91 -4.83
C ASP A 7 -1.78 8.30 -6.31
N ASP A 8 -2.48 7.54 -7.15
CA ASP A 8 -2.51 7.73 -8.60
C ASP A 8 -3.22 9.01 -9.03
N ARG A 9 -4.16 9.48 -8.21
CA ARG A 9 -4.97 10.65 -8.51
C ARG A 9 -4.27 11.95 -8.12
N SER A 10 -3.77 12.04 -6.88
CA SER A 10 -3.12 13.26 -6.40
C SER A 10 -1.61 13.30 -6.64
N GLY A 11 -0.98 12.16 -6.93
CA GLY A 11 0.47 12.03 -7.02
C GLY A 11 1.19 12.10 -5.67
N VAL A 12 0.46 12.15 -4.55
CA VAL A 12 1.06 12.21 -3.21
C VAL A 12 1.73 10.88 -2.89
N ALA A 13 3.00 10.96 -2.50
CA ALA A 13 3.78 9.83 -2.02
C ALA A 13 3.79 9.79 -0.49
N TYR A 14 3.48 8.63 0.09
CA TYR A 14 3.64 8.36 1.51
C TYR A 14 4.68 7.27 1.72
N GLN A 15 5.63 7.54 2.61
CA GLN A 15 6.78 6.67 2.82
C GLN A 15 7.09 6.52 4.30
N GLU A 16 7.49 5.31 4.69
CA GLU A 16 7.97 5.03 6.05
C GLU A 16 9.19 4.12 6.00
N TYR A 17 10.22 4.50 6.75
CA TYR A 17 11.36 3.62 6.99
C TYR A 17 11.09 2.74 8.20
N ARG A 18 11.26 1.42 8.03
CA ARG A 18 11.09 0.44 9.10
C ARG A 18 12.32 -0.44 9.23
N CYS A 19 12.80 -0.65 10.46
CA CYS A 19 13.90 -1.59 10.73
C CYS A 19 13.31 -3.00 10.86
N VAL A 20 13.35 -3.76 9.76
CA VAL A 20 12.76 -5.10 9.66
C VAL A 20 13.74 -6.04 8.97
N TYR A 21 13.74 -7.29 9.39
CA TYR A 21 14.56 -8.34 8.79
C TYR A 21 13.81 -8.96 7.58
N GLY A 22 13.76 -8.21 6.48
CA GLY A 22 13.10 -8.60 5.24
C GLY A 22 11.66 -8.09 5.07
N GLU A 23 10.97 -8.61 4.05
CA GLU A 23 9.56 -8.33 3.79
C GLU A 23 8.66 -9.21 4.63
N ASP A 24 8.02 -8.62 5.64
CA ASP A 24 7.04 -9.29 6.49
C ASP A 24 5.63 -8.69 6.31
N THR A 25 4.61 -9.54 6.44
CA THR A 25 3.20 -9.13 6.21
C THR A 25 2.73 -8.14 7.27
N GLU A 26 3.15 -8.29 8.52
CA GLU A 26 2.71 -7.44 9.62
C GLU A 26 3.15 -5.99 9.41
N SER A 27 4.42 -5.78 9.06
CA SER A 27 4.97 -4.47 8.77
C SER A 27 4.33 -3.82 7.57
N ALA A 28 4.03 -4.59 6.52
CA ALA A 28 3.30 -4.09 5.36
C ALA A 28 1.89 -3.63 5.73
N LEU A 29 1.17 -4.40 6.55
CA LEU A 29 -0.15 -4.02 7.05
C LEU A 29 -0.08 -2.80 7.97
N ARG A 30 0.87 -2.74 8.90
CA ARG A 30 1.08 -1.57 9.76
C ARG A 30 1.39 -0.32 8.94
N PHE A 31 2.22 -0.44 7.90
CA PHE A 31 2.48 0.64 6.96
C PHE A 31 1.20 1.10 6.26
N LEU A 32 0.41 0.18 5.72
CA LEU A 32 -0.85 0.52 5.06
C LEU A 32 -1.86 1.16 6.03
N PHE A 33 -1.99 0.65 7.25
CA PHE A 33 -2.87 1.27 8.26
C PHE A 33 -2.44 2.70 8.58
N ASN A 34 -1.14 2.95 8.72
CA ASN A 34 -0.64 4.30 8.89
C ASN A 34 -0.92 5.19 7.67
N ALA A 35 -0.74 4.65 6.46
CA ALA A 35 -1.05 5.31 5.20
C ALA A 35 -2.54 5.70 5.09
N MET A 36 -3.44 4.83 5.55
CA MET A 36 -4.89 5.05 5.54
C MET A 36 -5.39 5.93 6.70
N SER A 37 -4.65 6.00 7.80
CA SER A 37 -5.05 6.76 8.99
C SER A 37 -4.91 8.27 8.78
N ALA A 38 -5.69 9.05 9.53
CA ALA A 38 -5.54 10.49 9.55
C ALA A 38 -4.12 10.89 10.00
N LYS A 39 -3.50 11.79 9.24
CA LYS A 39 -2.14 12.26 9.55
C LYS A 39 -2.19 13.28 10.68
N LYS A 40 -1.14 13.31 11.52
CA LYS A 40 -1.04 14.28 12.63
C LYS A 40 -1.09 15.72 12.13
N ASN A 41 -0.46 15.98 10.99
CA ASN A 41 -0.56 17.26 10.31
C ASN A 41 -1.83 17.28 9.45
N LYS A 42 -2.81 18.10 9.85
CA LYS A 42 -4.09 18.25 9.14
C LYS A 42 -3.95 18.80 7.71
N ASN A 43 -2.81 19.41 7.38
CA ASN A 43 -2.53 19.92 6.04
C ASN A 43 -2.08 18.79 5.07
N VAL A 44 -1.90 17.56 5.55
CA VAL A 44 -1.57 16.40 4.72
C VAL A 44 -2.86 15.66 4.39
N PRO A 45 -3.40 15.77 3.17
CA PRO A 45 -4.70 15.18 2.83
C PRO A 45 -4.65 13.65 2.62
N PHE A 46 -3.47 13.03 2.72
CA PHE A 46 -3.27 11.62 2.43
C PHE A 46 -3.78 10.72 3.56
N GLN A 47 -5.00 10.20 3.41
CA GLN A 47 -5.70 9.30 4.33
C GLN A 47 -6.88 8.62 3.61
N GLY A 48 -7.59 7.73 4.31
CA GLY A 48 -8.75 6.99 3.78
C GLY A 48 -8.41 5.55 3.41
N ILE A 49 -9.43 4.74 3.13
CA ILE A 49 -9.24 3.38 2.62
C ILE A 49 -9.27 3.47 1.09
N PRO A 50 -8.23 2.98 0.39
CA PRO A 50 -8.21 3.00 -1.07
C PRO A 50 -9.07 1.86 -1.64
N ASP A 51 -9.61 2.07 -2.82
CA ASP A 51 -10.41 1.05 -3.50
C ASP A 51 -9.54 -0.02 -4.18
N MET A 52 -8.32 0.35 -4.53
CA MET A 52 -7.41 -0.54 -5.22
C MET A 52 -5.95 -0.29 -4.85
N ILE A 53 -5.19 -1.37 -4.72
CA ILE A 53 -3.75 -1.37 -4.53
C ILE A 53 -3.09 -2.15 -5.66
N TYR A 54 -2.16 -1.51 -6.36
CA TYR A 54 -1.23 -2.16 -7.29
C TYR A 54 0.09 -2.46 -6.58
N MET A 55 0.52 -3.72 -6.64
CA MET A 55 1.80 -4.13 -6.06
C MET A 55 2.55 -5.14 -6.93
N ASP A 56 3.86 -5.21 -6.71
CA ASP A 56 4.72 -6.19 -7.34
C ASP A 56 4.49 -7.59 -6.75
N LYS A 57 4.88 -8.61 -7.52
CA LYS A 57 4.83 -10.02 -7.08
C LYS A 57 5.96 -10.29 -6.07
N GLY A 58 5.72 -9.97 -4.79
CA GLY A 58 6.64 -10.24 -3.67
C GLY A 58 6.08 -11.24 -2.64
N PRO A 59 6.85 -11.60 -1.61
CA PRO A 59 6.38 -12.34 -0.43
C PRO A 59 5.02 -11.90 0.12
N ILE A 60 4.81 -10.59 0.28
CA ILE A 60 3.54 -10.03 0.80
C ILE A 60 2.37 -10.37 -0.13
N SER A 61 2.57 -10.32 -1.45
CA SER A 61 1.53 -10.64 -2.44
C SER A 61 1.06 -12.10 -2.39
N LYS A 62 1.81 -12.98 -1.73
CA LYS A 62 1.46 -14.40 -1.53
C LYS A 62 0.81 -14.66 -0.16
N SER A 63 0.74 -13.66 0.70
CA SER A 63 0.26 -13.79 2.07
C SER A 63 -1.25 -13.87 2.14
N GLN A 64 -1.79 -14.96 2.68
CA GLN A 64 -3.24 -15.12 2.86
C GLN A 64 -3.80 -14.10 3.87
N VAL A 65 -3.03 -13.78 4.91
CA VAL A 65 -3.41 -12.77 5.91
C VAL A 65 -3.58 -11.41 5.24
N PHE A 66 -2.63 -11.03 4.37
CA PHE A 66 -2.72 -9.77 3.62
C PHE A 66 -4.00 -9.72 2.78
N HIS A 67 -4.25 -10.75 1.95
CA HIS A 67 -5.44 -10.82 1.10
C HIS A 67 -6.75 -10.82 1.89
N ASN A 68 -6.80 -11.50 3.03
CA ASN A 68 -7.98 -11.49 3.91
C ASN A 68 -8.27 -10.09 4.43
N VAL A 69 -7.25 -9.35 4.90
CA VAL A 69 -7.42 -7.98 5.38
C VAL A 69 -7.89 -7.06 4.25
N MET A 70 -7.27 -7.14 3.07
CA MET A 70 -7.69 -6.35 1.91
C MET A 70 -9.16 -6.65 1.54
N LYS A 71 -9.57 -7.92 1.57
CA LYS A 71 -10.96 -8.33 1.33
C LYS A 71 -11.93 -7.75 2.38
N PHE A 72 -11.58 -7.76 3.66
CA PHE A 72 -12.43 -7.18 4.71
C PHE A 72 -12.55 -5.66 4.62
N LEU A 73 -11.53 -4.99 4.08
CA LEU A 73 -11.52 -3.56 3.82
C LEU A 73 -12.13 -3.19 2.46
N ASN A 74 -12.63 -4.17 1.69
CA ASN A 74 -13.12 -4.00 0.30
C ASN A 74 -12.08 -3.39 -0.66
N ILE A 75 -10.80 -3.67 -0.44
CA ILE A 75 -9.69 -3.21 -1.27
C ILE A 75 -9.40 -4.25 -2.36
N THR A 76 -9.42 -3.84 -3.62
CA THR A 76 -9.01 -4.70 -4.74
C THR A 76 -7.49 -4.73 -4.85
N VAL A 77 -6.89 -5.93 -4.79
CA VAL A 77 -5.44 -6.09 -5.02
C VAL A 77 -5.18 -6.46 -6.48
N LYS A 78 -4.31 -5.70 -7.15
CA LYS A 78 -3.82 -6.00 -8.50
C LYS A 78 -2.32 -6.24 -8.47
N LEU A 79 -1.90 -7.39 -9.01
CA LEU A 79 -0.49 -7.73 -9.14
C LEU A 79 0.02 -7.32 -10.51
N HIS A 80 1.21 -6.72 -10.52
CA HIS A 80 1.90 -6.37 -11.75
C HIS A 80 2.11 -7.61 -12.66
N GLN A 81 1.81 -7.49 -13.95
CA GLN A 81 2.16 -8.48 -14.97
C GLN A 81 3.48 -8.07 -15.65
N LYS A 82 4.37 -9.03 -15.95
CA LYS A 82 5.64 -8.74 -16.66
C LYS A 82 5.34 -8.00 -17.98
N GLY A 83 5.85 -6.78 -18.12
CA GLY A 83 5.81 -6.03 -19.39
C GLY A 83 5.29 -4.59 -19.30
N ASN A 84 4.76 -4.12 -18.16
CA ASN A 84 4.18 -2.77 -18.07
C ASN A 84 4.75 -1.95 -16.90
N SER A 85 5.98 -1.45 -17.03
CA SER A 85 6.77 -0.74 -16.01
C SER A 85 6.14 0.52 -15.39
N ARG A 86 4.93 0.93 -15.81
CA ARG A 86 4.24 2.14 -15.32
C ARG A 86 3.43 1.96 -14.03
N ALA A 87 3.22 0.73 -13.55
CA ALA A 87 2.36 0.44 -12.39
C ALA A 87 3.13 -0.10 -11.18
N LYS A 88 4.21 0.58 -10.76
CA LYS A 88 4.91 0.28 -9.49
C LYS A 88 4.33 1.15 -8.37
N ASN A 89 3.93 0.53 -7.25
CA ASN A 89 3.53 1.19 -6.00
C ASN A 89 2.35 2.18 -6.09
N MET A 90 1.38 1.89 -6.95
CA MET A 90 0.27 2.79 -7.24
C MET A 90 -0.99 2.38 -6.47
N VAL A 91 -1.61 3.33 -5.78
CA VAL A 91 -2.83 3.13 -5.01
C VAL A 91 -3.86 4.13 -5.48
N ARG A 92 -5.12 3.72 -5.57
CA ARG A 92 -6.20 4.58 -6.08
C ARG A 92 -7.20 4.88 -4.98
N TYR A 93 -7.34 6.15 -4.63
CA TYR A 93 -8.36 6.67 -3.73
C TYR A 93 -9.50 7.30 -4.56
N PHE A 94 -10.77 7.05 -4.21
CA PHE A 94 -11.92 7.80 -4.77
C PHE A 94 -12.11 9.15 -4.08
#